data_AF-A0AAV6ZIU0-F1
#
_entry.id   AF-A0AAV6ZIU0-F1
#
_cell.length_a   1.000
_cell.length_b   1.000
_cell.length_c   1.000
_cell.angle_alpha   90.00
_cell.angle_beta   90.00
_cell.angle_gamma   90.00
#
_symmetry.space_group_name_H-M   'P 1'
#
loop_
_entity.id
_entity.type
_entity.pdbx_description
1 polymer ?
#
loop_
_entity_poly.entity_id
_entity_poly.type
_entity_poly.pdbx_seq_one_letter_code
_entity_poly.pdbx_strand_id
1 'polypeptide(L)'
;MALGRLLEPLQKSVLAAICIANLKGMFWQVRDVPKLWRENKWDSLIWVFTCIAAIILGLDLGLLAGLVFGLLTVVLRVQFPSCSSLGNVPSTDLYKNVKLYKNLVEPEGVKIVRFSSGIFYGNVEGLKNGIKRIVGFDSVKVFTKRTKALRKIQKLIKKGQLQTTKNGVISPVGVDNLGYESEDDPEDPRGPENNGIETKEVEIQVDWNSELPVKVSVPRVSIHSIIFDFSQITFLDVVAVKVLKLVNS
;
A
#
# COMPACT_ATOMS: atom_id res chain seq x y z
N MET A 1 -34.56 52.98 -23.63
CA MET A 1 -35.55 51.91 -23.89
C MET A 1 -35.87 51.76 -25.39
N ALA A 2 -34.89 51.96 -26.30
CA ALA A 2 -35.10 51.91 -27.76
C ALA A 2 -34.44 50.69 -28.43
N LEU A 3 -33.32 50.19 -27.88
CA LEU A 3 -32.60 49.02 -28.38
C LEU A 3 -33.47 47.75 -28.41
N GLY A 4 -34.36 47.58 -27.43
CA GLY A 4 -35.26 46.43 -27.35
C GLY A 4 -36.23 46.33 -28.54
N ARG A 5 -36.72 47.47 -29.07
CA ARG A 5 -37.63 47.48 -30.23
C ARG A 5 -36.90 47.20 -31.56
N LEU A 6 -35.60 47.48 -31.65
CA LEU A 6 -34.78 47.12 -32.82
C LEU A 6 -34.42 45.62 -32.83
N LEU A 7 -34.37 44.96 -31.67
CA LEU A 7 -34.04 43.54 -31.53
C LEU A 7 -35.28 42.63 -31.51
N GLU A 8 -36.48 43.19 -31.36
CA GLU A 8 -37.75 42.48 -31.41
C GLU A 8 -37.99 41.68 -32.71
N PRO A 9 -37.65 42.17 -33.93
CA PRO A 9 -37.77 41.39 -35.17
C PRO A 9 -36.62 40.41 -35.41
N LEU A 10 -35.66 40.26 -34.48
CA LEU A 10 -34.50 39.40 -34.68
C LEU A 10 -34.92 37.93 -34.77
N GLN A 11 -34.62 37.29 -35.90
CA GLN A 11 -34.99 35.90 -36.11
C GLN A 11 -34.28 34.97 -35.11
N LYS A 12 -35.04 34.06 -34.52
CA LYS A 12 -34.52 33.01 -33.60
C LYS A 12 -33.37 32.20 -34.22
N SER A 13 -33.31 32.11 -35.55
CA SER A 13 -32.24 31.46 -36.31
C SER A 13 -30.87 32.11 -36.09
N VAL A 14 -30.79 33.44 -36.03
CA VAL A 14 -29.53 34.17 -35.82
C VAL A 14 -29.03 33.94 -34.40
N LEU A 15 -29.92 33.94 -33.40
CA LEU A 15 -29.57 33.63 -32.02
C LEU A 15 -29.06 32.19 -31.87
N ALA A 16 -29.76 31.22 -32.47
CA ALA A 16 -29.33 29.83 -32.47
C ALA A 16 -27.97 29.64 -33.16
N ALA A 17 -27.72 30.34 -34.29
CA ALA A 17 -26.44 30.29 -34.98
C ALA A 17 -25.30 30.84 -34.12
N ILE A 18 -25.51 31.92 -33.37
CA ILE A 18 -24.54 32.46 -32.42
C ILE A 18 -24.28 31.47 -31.28
N CYS A 19 -25.32 30.85 -30.72
CA CYS A 19 -25.17 29.80 -29.70
C CYS A 19 -24.36 28.60 -30.23
N ILE A 20 -24.66 28.11 -31.44
CA ILE A 20 -23.92 27.01 -32.06
C ILE A 20 -22.47 27.40 -32.35
N ALA A 21 -22.22 28.63 -32.83
CA ALA A 21 -20.87 29.14 -33.05
C ALA A 21 -20.05 29.19 -31.76
N ASN A 22 -20.66 29.60 -30.65
CA ASN A 22 -20.03 29.58 -29.33
C ASN A 22 -19.79 28.15 -28.80
N LEU A 23 -20.70 27.21 -29.08
CA LEU A 23 -20.58 25.82 -28.63
C LEU A 23 -19.65 24.97 -29.52
N LYS A 24 -19.32 25.41 -30.73
CA LYS A 24 -18.48 24.67 -31.68
C LYS A 24 -17.14 24.25 -31.07
N GLY A 25 -16.51 25.13 -30.29
CA GLY A 25 -15.26 24.81 -29.60
C GLY A 25 -15.41 23.69 -28.55
N MET A 26 -16.54 23.68 -27.85
CA MET A 26 -16.86 22.68 -26.83
C MET A 26 -17.13 21.30 -27.45
N PHE A 27 -17.83 21.25 -28.59
CA PHE A 27 -18.03 19.99 -29.33
C PHE A 27 -16.72 19.40 -29.85
N TRP A 28 -15.73 20.25 -30.18
CA TRP A 28 -14.42 19.77 -30.61
C TRP A 28 -13.66 19.04 -29.49
N GLN A 29 -13.81 19.49 -28.24
CA GLN A 29 -13.20 18.85 -27.06
C GLN A 29 -13.69 17.43 -26.82
N VAL A 30 -14.94 17.09 -27.22
CA VAL A 30 -15.45 15.72 -27.15
C VAL A 30 -14.60 14.77 -28.00
N ARG A 31 -14.03 15.27 -29.09
CA ARG A 31 -13.16 14.49 -29.98
C ARG A 31 -11.79 14.19 -29.37
N ASP A 32 -11.40 14.91 -28.31
CA ASP A 32 -10.16 14.69 -27.58
C ASP A 32 -10.30 13.61 -26.48
N VAL A 33 -11.52 13.17 -26.16
CA VAL A 33 -11.78 12.13 -25.13
C VAL A 33 -11.00 10.83 -25.39
N PRO A 34 -10.91 10.29 -26.62
CA PRO A 34 -10.11 9.10 -26.89
C PRO A 34 -8.61 9.32 -26.64
N LYS A 35 -8.11 10.53 -26.90
CA LYS A 35 -6.72 10.89 -26.60
C LYS A 35 -6.52 10.97 -25.08
N LEU A 36 -7.45 11.61 -24.37
CA LEU A 36 -7.45 11.71 -22.91
C LEU A 36 -7.46 10.33 -22.25
N TRP A 37 -8.26 9.38 -22.77
CA TRP A 37 -8.32 8.01 -22.26
C TRP A 37 -6.97 7.29 -22.33
N ARG A 38 -6.16 7.58 -23.36
CA ARG A 38 -4.83 6.99 -23.52
C ARG A 38 -3.82 7.57 -22.53
N GLU A 39 -4.00 8.83 -22.13
CA GLU A 39 -3.10 9.55 -21.23
C GLU A 39 -3.48 9.36 -19.75
N ASN A 40 -4.72 9.70 -19.37
CA ASN A 40 -5.24 9.53 -18.03
C ASN A 40 -6.71 9.05 -18.05
N LYS A 41 -6.88 7.74 -17.81
CA LYS A 41 -8.20 7.11 -17.74
C LYS A 41 -9.12 7.73 -16.70
N TRP A 42 -8.58 8.18 -15.56
CA TRP A 42 -9.38 8.76 -14.48
C TRP A 42 -9.97 10.11 -14.87
N ASP A 43 -9.16 10.99 -15.47
CA ASP A 43 -9.63 12.31 -15.91
C ASP A 43 -10.66 12.17 -17.03
N SER A 44 -10.44 11.20 -17.92
CA SER A 44 -11.41 10.87 -18.98
C SER A 44 -12.73 10.36 -18.41
N LEU A 45 -12.71 9.50 -17.37
CA LEU A 45 -13.92 9.06 -16.69
C LEU A 45 -14.69 10.22 -16.03
N ILE A 46 -13.99 11.12 -15.34
CA ILE A 46 -14.60 12.30 -14.71
C ILE A 46 -15.25 13.17 -15.77
N TRP A 47 -14.57 13.41 -16.90
CA TRP A 47 -15.10 14.20 -18.00
C TRP A 47 -16.38 13.59 -18.58
N VAL A 48 -16.35 12.28 -18.90
CA VAL A 48 -17.50 11.57 -19.48
C VAL A 48 -18.67 11.55 -18.50
N PHE A 49 -18.41 11.25 -17.23
CA PHE A 49 -19.42 11.26 -16.18
C PHE A 49 -20.07 12.64 -16.04
N THR A 50 -19.27 13.70 -15.97
CA THR A 50 -19.77 15.07 -15.81
C THR A 50 -20.58 15.51 -17.03
N CYS A 51 -20.13 15.17 -18.24
CA CYS A 51 -20.85 15.47 -19.48
C CYS A 51 -22.23 14.78 -19.51
N ILE A 52 -22.27 13.47 -19.20
CA ILE A 52 -23.52 12.70 -19.15
C ILE A 52 -24.44 13.25 -18.06
N ALA A 53 -23.90 13.54 -16.87
CA ALA A 53 -24.67 14.10 -15.76
C ALA A 53 -25.27 15.46 -16.11
N ALA A 54 -24.53 16.35 -16.79
CA ALA A 54 -25.04 17.65 -17.23
C ALA A 54 -26.14 17.55 -18.29
N ILE A 55 -26.08 16.53 -19.17
CA ILE A 55 -27.11 16.29 -20.18
C ILE A 55 -28.41 15.76 -19.54
N ILE A 56 -28.30 14.88 -18.54
CA ILE A 56 -29.47 14.22 -17.93
C ILE A 56 -30.11 15.06 -16.81
N LEU A 57 -29.28 15.64 -15.93
CA LEU A 57 -29.73 16.34 -14.72
C LEU A 57 -29.81 17.87 -14.90
N GLY A 58 -29.37 18.38 -16.06
CA GLY A 58 -29.17 19.81 -16.29
C GLY A 58 -27.80 20.30 -15.82
N LEU A 59 -27.41 21.48 -16.30
CA LEU A 59 -26.05 22.01 -16.13
C LEU A 59 -25.67 22.19 -14.64
N ASP A 60 -26.56 22.74 -13.84
CA ASP A 60 -26.27 23.06 -12.43
C ASP A 60 -26.02 21.80 -11.58
N LEU A 61 -26.92 20.81 -11.67
CA LEU A 61 -26.80 19.55 -10.94
C LEU A 61 -25.70 18.65 -11.52
N GLY A 62 -25.52 18.66 -12.84
CA GLY A 62 -24.49 17.86 -13.51
C GLY A 62 -23.07 18.30 -13.14
N LEU A 63 -22.83 19.62 -13.06
CA LEU A 63 -21.54 20.15 -12.61
C LEU A 63 -21.29 19.81 -11.13
N LEU A 64 -22.29 19.93 -10.26
CA LEU A 64 -22.16 19.53 -8.86
C LEU A 64 -21.84 18.04 -8.71
N ALA A 65 -22.54 17.18 -9.46
CA ALA A 65 -22.27 15.74 -9.47
C ALA A 65 -20.85 15.44 -9.97
N GLY A 66 -20.41 16.10 -11.05
CA GLY A 66 -19.06 15.96 -11.59
C GLY A 66 -17.98 16.35 -10.59
N LEU A 67 -18.17 17.43 -9.85
CA LEU A 67 -17.27 17.88 -8.79
C LEU A 67 -17.14 16.83 -7.67
N VAL A 68 -18.27 16.31 -7.17
CA VAL A 68 -18.29 15.28 -6.13
C VAL A 68 -17.60 14.01 -6.62
N PHE A 69 -17.90 13.57 -7.85
CA PHE A 69 -17.28 12.39 -8.44
C PHE A 69 -15.76 12.56 -8.65
N GLY A 70 -15.33 13.75 -9.09
CA GLY A 70 -13.91 14.09 -9.22
C GLY A 70 -13.18 14.03 -7.88
N LEU A 71 -13.77 14.64 -6.84
CA LEU A 71 -13.20 14.59 -5.48
C LEU A 71 -13.11 13.16 -4.96
N LEU A 72 -14.17 12.37 -5.11
CA LEU A 72 -14.19 10.96 -4.73
C LEU A 72 -13.11 10.16 -5.46
N THR A 73 -12.95 10.40 -6.77
CA THR A 73 -11.93 9.75 -7.59
C THR A 73 -10.52 10.06 -7.08
N VAL A 74 -10.24 11.31 -6.69
CA VAL A 74 -8.95 11.70 -6.11
C VAL A 74 -8.70 10.96 -4.80
N VAL A 75 -9.70 10.92 -3.91
CA VAL A 75 -9.59 10.21 -2.62
C VAL A 75 -9.29 8.72 -2.83
N LEU A 76 -10.04 8.06 -3.73
CA LEU A 76 -9.83 6.65 -4.05
C LEU A 76 -8.44 6.40 -4.65
N ARG A 77 -7.98 7.28 -5.55
CA ARG A 77 -6.65 7.18 -6.15
C ARG A 77 -5.53 7.28 -5.11
N VAL A 78 -5.71 8.10 -4.08
CA VAL A 78 -4.74 8.26 -2.98
C VAL A 78 -4.79 7.05 -2.02
N GLN A 79 -5.97 6.47 -1.80
CA GLN A 79 -6.16 5.30 -0.93
C GLN A 79 -5.65 3.99 -1.53
N PHE A 80 -5.62 3.85 -2.85
CA PHE A 80 -5.14 2.65 -3.55
C PHE A 80 -3.85 2.90 -4.34
N PRO A 81 -2.74 3.24 -3.67
CA PRO A 81 -1.45 3.45 -4.33
C PRO A 81 -0.87 2.13 -4.83
N SER A 82 0.01 2.23 -5.83
CA SER A 82 0.67 1.06 -6.41
C SER A 82 1.84 0.60 -5.52
N CYS A 83 1.90 -0.71 -5.29
CA CYS A 83 3.02 -1.38 -4.61
C CYS A 83 3.71 -2.32 -5.60
N SER A 84 5.01 -2.11 -5.80
CA SER A 84 5.79 -2.78 -6.85
C SER A 84 7.13 -3.30 -6.34
N SER A 85 7.53 -4.48 -6.81
CA SER A 85 8.89 -5.01 -6.60
C SER A 85 9.84 -4.37 -7.62
N LEU A 86 11.03 -4.00 -7.19
CA LEU A 86 12.10 -3.51 -8.05
C LEU A 86 13.15 -4.59 -8.27
N GLY A 87 13.65 -4.66 -9.50
CA GLY A 87 14.82 -5.46 -9.88
C GLY A 87 15.89 -4.58 -10.50
N ASN A 88 17.13 -5.06 -10.51
CA ASN A 88 18.26 -4.38 -11.13
C ASN A 88 18.25 -4.60 -12.64
N VAL A 89 18.53 -3.54 -13.41
CA VAL A 89 18.82 -3.66 -14.84
C VAL A 89 20.28 -4.10 -15.00
N PRO A 90 20.55 -5.23 -15.67
CA PRO A 90 21.89 -5.77 -15.82
C PRO A 90 22.90 -4.72 -16.30
N SER A 91 24.09 -4.73 -15.70
CA SER A 91 25.20 -3.83 -16.05
C SER A 91 24.93 -2.35 -15.76
N THR A 92 23.94 -2.01 -14.91
CA THR A 92 23.66 -0.64 -14.47
C THR A 92 23.24 -0.60 -13.01
N ASP A 93 23.31 0.58 -12.38
CA ASP A 93 22.79 0.80 -11.01
C ASP A 93 21.28 1.12 -10.98
N LEU A 94 20.57 0.86 -12.09
CA LEU A 94 19.18 1.28 -12.24
C LEU A 94 18.21 0.18 -11.78
N TYR A 95 17.34 0.55 -10.84
CA TYR A 95 16.29 -0.33 -10.34
C TYR A 95 14.93 0.03 -10.94
N LYS A 96 14.29 -0.94 -11.61
CA LYS A 96 12.99 -0.77 -12.28
C LYS A 96 11.97 -1.81 -11.85
N ASN A 97 10.71 -1.49 -12.08
CA ASN A 97 9.57 -2.35 -11.74
C ASN A 97 9.60 -3.65 -12.56
N VAL A 98 9.68 -4.79 -11.86
CA VAL A 98 9.73 -6.14 -12.45
C VAL A 98 8.48 -6.50 -13.26
N LYS A 99 7.34 -5.85 -12.99
CA LYS A 99 6.09 -6.07 -13.74
C LYS A 99 6.04 -5.30 -15.06
N LEU A 100 6.78 -4.19 -15.16
CA LEU A 100 6.73 -3.29 -16.33
C LEU A 100 7.88 -3.55 -17.30
N TYR A 101 9.03 -3.99 -16.80
CA TYR A 101 10.23 -4.20 -17.61
C TYR A 101 10.65 -5.67 -17.57
N LYS A 102 11.14 -6.18 -18.69
CA LYS A 102 11.69 -7.54 -18.82
C LYS A 102 13.21 -7.51 -18.60
N ASN A 103 13.80 -8.66 -18.33
CA ASN A 103 15.26 -8.85 -18.13
C ASN A 103 15.82 -8.11 -16.92
N LEU A 104 15.06 -8.06 -15.82
CA LEU A 104 15.53 -7.53 -14.54
C LEU A 104 16.05 -8.68 -13.67
N VAL A 105 17.12 -8.41 -12.93
CA VAL A 105 17.71 -9.36 -11.97
C VAL A 105 17.30 -8.94 -10.56
N GLU A 106 16.61 -9.83 -9.85
CA GLU A 106 16.33 -9.65 -8.42
C GLU A 106 17.44 -10.35 -7.63
N PRO A 107 18.12 -9.68 -6.68
CA PRO A 107 19.12 -10.32 -5.84
C PRO A 107 18.48 -11.43 -5.00
N GLU A 108 19.17 -12.56 -4.87
CA GLU A 108 18.68 -13.69 -4.06
C GLU A 108 18.58 -13.29 -2.58
N GLY A 109 17.46 -13.65 -1.94
CA GLY A 109 17.22 -13.34 -0.53
C GLY A 109 16.87 -11.87 -0.20
N VAL A 110 16.87 -10.98 -1.19
CA VAL A 110 16.51 -9.55 -1.01
C VAL A 110 15.32 -9.17 -1.87
N LYS A 111 14.33 -8.50 -1.27
CA LYS A 111 13.21 -7.89 -2.02
C LYS A 111 13.17 -6.39 -1.82
N ILE A 112 13.19 -5.65 -2.92
CA ILE A 112 13.11 -4.19 -2.90
C ILE A 112 11.68 -3.79 -3.25
N VAL A 113 10.99 -3.17 -2.29
CA VAL A 113 9.58 -2.76 -2.44
C VAL A 113 9.51 -1.24 -2.56
N ARG A 114 8.95 -0.76 -3.67
CA ARG A 114 8.66 0.67 -3.88
C ARG A 114 7.18 0.93 -3.69
N PHE A 115 6.89 1.99 -2.95
CA PHE A 115 5.53 2.49 -2.75
C PHE A 115 5.37 3.87 -3.38
N SER A 116 4.30 4.06 -4.17
CA SER A 116 4.13 5.24 -5.02
C SER A 116 3.30 6.37 -4.39
N SER A 117 3.16 6.42 -3.07
CA SER A 117 2.37 7.45 -2.37
C SER A 117 2.77 7.56 -0.89
N GLY A 118 2.31 8.62 -0.20
CA GLY A 118 2.39 8.70 1.26
C GLY A 118 1.67 7.52 1.92
N ILE A 119 2.16 7.04 3.07
CA ILE A 119 1.53 5.93 3.80
C ILE A 119 0.80 6.50 5.01
N PHE A 120 -0.48 6.19 5.12
CA PHE A 120 -1.34 6.63 6.20
C PHE A 120 -2.40 5.57 6.51
N TYR A 121 -3.18 5.78 7.57
CA TYR A 121 -4.22 4.85 8.02
C TYR A 121 -5.12 4.32 6.90
N GLY A 122 -5.53 5.18 5.96
CA GLY A 122 -6.44 4.81 4.87
C GLY A 122 -5.86 3.91 3.79
N ASN A 123 -4.53 3.78 3.67
CA ASN A 123 -3.89 2.95 2.64
C ASN A 123 -2.92 1.89 3.20
N VAL A 124 -2.69 1.87 4.51
CA VAL A 124 -1.74 0.95 5.16
C VAL A 124 -2.11 -0.52 4.95
N GLU A 125 -3.39 -0.84 4.81
CA GLU A 125 -3.83 -2.20 4.52
C GLU A 125 -3.49 -2.62 3.09
N GLY A 126 -3.56 -1.68 2.14
CA GLY A 126 -3.06 -1.87 0.77
C GLY A 126 -1.55 -2.14 0.74
N LEU A 127 -0.79 -1.46 1.59
CA LEU A 127 0.64 -1.72 1.76
C LEU A 127 0.90 -3.14 2.28
N LYS A 128 0.25 -3.58 3.37
CA LYS A 128 0.42 -4.94 3.93
C LYS A 128 0.12 -6.01 2.88
N ASN A 129 -1.01 -5.88 2.19
CA ASN A 129 -1.42 -6.82 1.14
C ASN A 129 -0.45 -6.78 -0.06
N GLY A 130 0.06 -5.60 -0.41
CA GLY A 130 1.08 -5.42 -1.43
C GLY A 130 2.39 -6.13 -1.09
N ILE A 131 2.89 -5.95 0.13
CA ILE A 131 4.10 -6.61 0.64
C ILE A 131 3.89 -8.12 0.67
N LYS A 132 2.80 -8.60 1.29
CA LYS A 132 2.45 -10.03 1.35
C LYS A 132 2.46 -10.69 -0.03
N ARG A 133 1.93 -10.00 -1.05
CA ARG A 133 1.95 -10.48 -2.45
C ARG A 133 3.34 -10.49 -3.07
N ILE A 134 4.24 -9.56 -2.70
CA ILE A 134 5.61 -9.49 -3.23
C ILE A 134 6.51 -10.53 -2.56
N VAL A 135 6.41 -10.67 -1.24
CA VAL A 135 7.25 -11.61 -0.47
C VAL A 135 6.71 -13.04 -0.47
N GLY A 136 5.42 -13.23 -0.76
CA GLY A 136 4.77 -14.54 -0.82
C GLY A 136 4.32 -15.12 0.53
N PHE A 137 4.54 -14.41 1.64
CA PHE A 137 4.12 -14.80 2.98
C PHE A 137 3.63 -13.60 3.79
N ASP A 138 2.96 -13.88 4.91
CA ASP A 138 2.47 -12.84 5.80
C ASP A 138 3.57 -12.38 6.78
N SER A 139 4.24 -11.27 6.44
CA SER A 139 5.36 -10.74 7.22
C SER A 139 4.95 -10.36 8.65
N VAL A 140 3.72 -9.87 8.85
CA VAL A 140 3.20 -9.52 10.18
C VAL A 140 3.01 -10.77 11.04
N LYS A 141 2.47 -11.85 10.46
CA LYS A 141 2.34 -13.14 11.19
C LYS A 141 3.71 -13.73 11.52
N VAL A 142 4.67 -13.67 10.61
CA VAL A 142 6.05 -14.14 10.87
C VAL A 142 6.66 -13.35 12.02
N PHE A 143 6.58 -12.01 11.99
CA PHE A 143 7.09 -11.17 13.08
C PHE A 143 6.43 -11.50 14.42
N THR A 144 5.10 -11.56 14.50
CA THR A 144 4.39 -11.87 15.75
C THR A 144 4.79 -13.22 16.32
N LYS A 145 4.94 -14.25 15.47
CA LYS A 145 5.40 -15.58 15.88
C LYS A 145 6.85 -15.55 16.37
N ARG A 146 7.74 -14.83 15.68
CA ARG A 146 9.14 -14.61 16.10
C ARG A 146 9.22 -13.90 17.44
N THR A 147 8.46 -12.81 17.65
CA THR A 147 8.41 -12.10 18.93
C THR A 147 7.86 -12.98 20.06
N LYS A 148 6.81 -13.79 19.80
CA LYS A 148 6.26 -14.75 20.78
C LYS A 148 7.32 -15.79 21.17
N ALA A 149 8.06 -16.32 20.19
CA ALA A 149 9.17 -17.24 20.41
C ALA A 149 10.30 -16.59 21.24
N LEU A 150 10.76 -15.40 20.86
CA LEU A 150 11.79 -14.65 21.59
C LEU A 150 11.39 -14.39 23.05
N ARG A 151 10.15 -13.97 23.31
CA ARG A 151 9.65 -13.76 24.68
C ARG A 151 9.66 -15.05 25.50
N LYS A 152 9.29 -16.19 24.90
CA LYS A 152 9.36 -17.50 25.57
C LYS A 152 10.82 -17.87 25.88
N ILE A 153 11.74 -17.71 24.91
CA ILE A 153 13.17 -17.97 25.08
C ILE A 153 13.75 -17.08 26.20
N GLN A 154 13.47 -15.78 26.20
CA GLN A 154 13.92 -14.85 27.23
C GLN A 154 13.38 -15.21 28.62
N LYS A 155 12.13 -15.67 28.74
CA LYS A 155 11.57 -16.15 30.01
C LYS A 155 12.31 -17.39 30.52
N LEU A 156 12.65 -18.33 29.63
CA LEU A 156 13.40 -19.53 29.99
C LEU A 156 14.85 -19.21 30.39
N ILE A 157 15.50 -18.25 29.73
CA ILE A 157 16.82 -17.74 30.11
C ILE A 157 16.76 -17.10 31.50
N LYS A 158 15.78 -16.21 31.76
CA LYS A 158 15.60 -15.58 33.08
C LYS A 158 15.32 -16.60 34.19
N LYS A 159 14.68 -17.72 33.88
CA LYS A 159 14.44 -18.84 34.81
C LYS A 159 15.67 -19.75 35.00
N GLY A 160 16.79 -19.48 34.32
CA GLY A 160 18.00 -20.32 34.37
C GLY A 160 17.87 -21.65 33.62
N GLN A 161 16.80 -21.86 32.86
CA GLN A 161 16.50 -23.10 32.13
C GLN A 161 17.14 -23.13 30.73
N LEU A 162 17.73 -22.02 30.27
CA LEU A 162 18.49 -21.94 29.02
C LEU A 162 19.75 -21.12 29.27
N GLN A 163 20.90 -21.64 28.84
CA GLN A 163 22.15 -20.87 28.83
C GLN A 163 22.38 -20.26 27.45
N THR A 164 22.66 -18.96 27.43
CA THR A 164 23.07 -18.25 26.21
C THR A 164 24.58 -18.37 26.06
N THR A 165 25.05 -18.92 24.94
CA THR A 165 26.47 -18.92 24.59
C THR A 165 26.69 -17.99 23.40
N LYS A 166 27.90 -17.42 23.28
CA LYS A 166 28.28 -16.40 22.29
C LYS A 166 28.03 -16.78 20.80
N ASN A 167 27.73 -18.05 20.50
CA ASN A 167 27.46 -18.55 19.14
C ASN A 167 26.06 -19.20 18.95
N GLY A 168 25.14 -19.05 19.91
CA GLY A 168 23.78 -19.61 19.80
C GLY A 168 23.22 -20.18 21.11
N VAL A 169 21.90 -20.42 21.13
CA VAL A 169 21.16 -21.00 22.26
C VAL A 169 21.30 -22.52 22.23
N ILE A 170 21.92 -23.12 23.26
CA ILE A 170 21.93 -24.58 23.45
C ILE A 170 21.01 -24.91 24.62
N SER A 171 20.05 -25.81 24.39
CA SER A 171 19.17 -26.39 25.41
C SER A 171 19.99 -27.15 26.47
N PRO A 172 19.71 -27.05 27.77
CA PRO A 172 20.12 -28.12 28.67
C PRO A 172 19.26 -29.35 28.40
N VAL A 173 19.92 -30.49 28.45
CA VAL A 173 19.36 -31.84 28.37
C VAL A 173 18.24 -32.00 29.40
N GLY A 174 17.06 -32.41 28.93
CA GLY A 174 15.99 -33.00 29.74
C GLY A 174 15.10 -32.05 30.50
N VAL A 175 13.97 -31.65 29.90
CA VAL A 175 12.72 -31.37 30.65
C VAL A 175 11.54 -31.86 29.81
N ASP A 176 10.68 -32.65 30.45
CA ASP A 176 9.68 -33.51 29.85
C ASP A 176 8.58 -32.80 29.04
N ASN A 177 8.13 -33.50 28.00
CA ASN A 177 7.06 -33.15 27.08
C ASN A 177 5.67 -33.29 27.70
N LEU A 178 5.00 -32.19 28.05
CA LEU A 178 3.54 -32.19 28.20
C LEU A 178 2.95 -30.84 27.73
N GLY A 179 2.13 -30.89 26.69
CA GLY A 179 1.26 -29.78 26.26
C GLY A 179 1.39 -29.43 24.77
N TYR A 180 0.41 -29.86 23.98
CA TYR A 180 0.11 -29.36 22.64
C TYR A 180 -0.80 -28.13 22.81
N GLU A 181 -0.41 -26.95 22.31
CA GLU A 181 -1.30 -25.79 22.21
C GLU A 181 -1.65 -25.61 20.73
N SER A 182 -2.94 -25.81 20.41
CA SER A 182 -3.51 -25.81 19.07
C SER A 182 -3.39 -24.46 18.36
N GLU A 183 -3.43 -24.48 17.02
CA GLU A 183 -3.25 -23.33 16.13
C GLU A 183 -4.38 -22.27 16.19
N ASP A 184 -5.42 -22.51 16.99
CA ASP A 184 -6.69 -21.77 17.01
C ASP A 184 -6.84 -20.78 18.19
N ASP A 185 -5.75 -20.27 18.75
CA ASP A 185 -5.83 -19.22 19.77
C ASP A 185 -6.33 -17.92 19.09
N PRO A 186 -7.47 -17.34 19.49
CA PRO A 186 -8.04 -16.17 18.82
C PRO A 186 -7.01 -15.05 18.76
N GLU A 187 -6.68 -14.60 17.54
CA GLU A 187 -5.79 -13.47 17.27
C GLU A 187 -6.20 -12.29 18.16
N ASP A 188 -5.38 -11.92 19.16
CA ASP A 188 -5.59 -10.68 19.90
C ASP A 188 -5.46 -9.51 18.91
N PRO A 189 -6.54 -8.75 18.61
CA PRO A 189 -6.52 -7.67 17.63
C PRO A 189 -5.64 -6.51 18.07
N ARG A 190 -5.22 -6.50 19.34
CA ARG A 190 -4.30 -5.50 19.89
C ARG A 190 -2.88 -5.98 19.61
N GLY A 191 -2.28 -5.42 18.56
CA GLY A 191 -0.84 -5.48 18.35
C GLY A 191 -0.08 -5.18 19.65
N PRO A 192 1.18 -5.63 19.78
CA PRO A 192 1.86 -5.71 21.06
C PRO A 192 1.77 -4.36 21.79
N GLU A 193 1.07 -4.33 22.92
CA GLU A 193 1.06 -3.16 23.79
C GLU A 193 2.51 -2.88 24.19
N ASN A 194 2.94 -1.67 23.88
CA ASN A 194 4.28 -1.17 24.12
C ASN A 194 4.42 -0.84 25.61
N ASN A 195 4.38 -1.85 26.46
CA ASN A 195 4.85 -1.70 27.83
C ASN A 195 6.37 -1.79 27.78
N GLY A 196 6.97 -0.60 27.74
CA GLY A 196 8.42 -0.40 27.76
C GLY A 196 9.03 -1.16 28.92
N ILE A 197 9.63 -2.30 28.59
CA ILE A 197 10.61 -2.95 29.45
C ILE A 197 11.92 -2.77 28.71
N GLU A 198 12.70 -1.77 29.13
CA GLU A 198 14.12 -1.68 28.82
C GLU A 198 14.82 -2.88 29.46
N THR A 199 14.85 -4.00 28.76
CA THR A 199 15.82 -5.06 29.04
C THR A 199 17.03 -4.78 28.17
N LYS A 200 18.20 -4.55 28.79
CA LYS A 200 19.51 -4.57 28.12
C LYS A 200 19.56 -5.79 27.19
N GLU A 201 19.38 -5.54 25.89
CA GLU A 201 19.31 -6.58 24.88
C GLU A 201 20.71 -7.17 24.73
N VAL A 202 20.91 -8.35 25.32
CA VAL A 202 21.84 -9.29 24.69
C VAL A 202 21.19 -9.57 23.33
N GLU A 203 21.85 -9.18 22.25
CA GLU A 203 21.38 -9.40 20.88
C GLU A 203 21.40 -10.92 20.62
N ILE A 204 20.31 -11.61 20.97
CA ILE A 204 20.18 -13.05 20.82
C ILE A 204 19.97 -13.32 19.32
N GLN A 205 21.02 -13.73 18.61
CA GLN A 205 20.88 -14.27 17.27
C GLN A 205 20.18 -15.64 17.33
N VAL A 206 18.97 -15.70 16.80
CA VAL A 206 18.18 -16.93 16.68
C VAL A 206 18.14 -17.32 15.20
N ASP A 207 18.60 -18.53 14.88
CA ASP A 207 18.39 -19.10 13.55
C ASP A 207 16.93 -19.58 13.42
N TRP A 208 16.13 -18.79 12.71
CA TRP A 208 14.70 -19.05 12.46
C TRP A 208 14.44 -20.22 11.51
N ASN A 209 15.47 -20.72 10.81
CA ASN A 209 15.34 -21.90 9.96
C ASN A 209 15.63 -23.22 10.70
N SER A 210 16.25 -23.12 11.89
CA SER A 210 16.57 -24.24 12.77
C SER A 210 15.40 -24.65 13.70
N GLU A 211 15.51 -25.80 14.36
CA GLU A 211 14.56 -26.19 15.41
C GLU A 211 14.70 -25.24 16.61
N LEU A 212 13.60 -24.53 16.92
CA LEU A 212 13.60 -23.61 18.05
C LEU A 212 13.53 -24.38 19.37
N PRO A 213 14.20 -23.89 20.44
CA PRO A 213 14.13 -24.47 21.78
C PRO A 213 12.76 -24.24 22.45
N VAL A 214 11.80 -23.65 21.72
CA VAL A 214 10.43 -23.38 22.14
C VAL A 214 9.49 -23.94 21.10
N LYS A 215 8.39 -24.57 21.54
CA LYS A 215 7.33 -25.08 20.65
C LYS A 215 6.51 -23.94 20.05
N VAL A 216 7.08 -23.23 19.08
CA VAL A 216 6.41 -22.18 18.27
C VAL A 216 6.76 -22.44 16.80
N SER A 217 5.76 -22.76 15.98
CA SER A 217 5.95 -22.96 14.54
C SER A 217 6.07 -21.61 13.82
N VAL A 218 7.31 -21.16 13.60
CA VAL A 218 7.63 -19.97 12.80
C VAL A 218 7.78 -20.39 11.34
N PRO A 219 7.08 -19.74 10.39
CA PRO A 219 7.27 -20.03 8.97
C PRO A 219 8.73 -19.78 8.55
N ARG A 220 9.33 -20.75 7.86
CA ARG A 220 10.63 -20.57 7.23
C ARG A 220 10.50 -19.58 6.08
N VAL A 221 11.41 -18.61 6.01
CA VAL A 221 11.42 -17.56 4.98
C VAL A 221 12.78 -17.57 4.30
N SER A 222 12.79 -17.56 2.97
CA SER A 222 14.01 -17.51 2.16
C SER A 222 14.56 -16.09 1.98
N ILE A 223 13.78 -15.07 2.36
CA ILE A 223 14.15 -13.66 2.27
C ILE A 223 14.80 -13.24 3.59
N HIS A 224 16.04 -12.77 3.53
CA HIS A 224 16.75 -12.25 4.70
C HIS A 224 16.58 -10.73 4.86
N SER A 225 16.29 -10.00 3.78
CA SER A 225 16.12 -8.55 3.84
C SER A 225 15.04 -8.03 2.88
N ILE A 226 14.25 -7.09 3.40
CA ILE A 226 13.29 -6.32 2.61
C ILE A 226 13.78 -4.88 2.63
N ILE A 227 14.05 -4.32 1.46
CA ILE A 227 14.45 -2.93 1.32
C ILE A 227 13.23 -2.13 0.89
N PHE A 228 12.89 -1.11 1.67
CA PHE A 228 11.82 -0.19 1.33
C PHE A 228 12.38 1.03 0.61
N ASP A 229 11.98 1.21 -0.65
CA ASP A 229 12.26 2.43 -1.39
C ASP A 229 11.12 3.44 -1.16
N PHE A 230 11.43 4.44 -0.33
CA PHE A 230 10.55 5.53 0.05
C PHE A 230 10.82 6.85 -0.69
N SER A 231 11.57 6.81 -1.80
CA SER A 231 11.89 8.01 -2.61
C SER A 231 10.68 8.81 -3.08
N GLN A 232 9.50 8.19 -3.14
CA GLN A 232 8.24 8.83 -3.57
C GLN A 232 7.27 9.10 -2.42
N ILE A 233 7.67 8.85 -1.17
CA ILE A 233 6.82 9.07 0.00
C ILE A 233 6.93 10.51 0.44
N THR A 234 5.81 11.21 0.40
CA THR A 234 5.71 12.62 0.84
C THR A 234 5.33 12.76 2.31
N PHE A 235 4.69 11.74 2.90
CA PHE A 235 4.20 11.76 4.28
C PHE A 235 4.03 10.33 4.83
N LEU A 236 4.19 10.22 6.16
CA LEU A 236 4.03 8.99 6.93
C LEU A 236 3.32 9.32 8.26
N ASP A 237 2.18 8.68 8.55
CA ASP A 237 1.50 8.85 9.84
C ASP A 237 1.99 7.85 10.91
N VAL A 238 1.54 8.05 12.15
CA VAL A 238 1.92 7.20 13.29
C VAL A 238 1.51 5.74 13.09
N VAL A 239 0.37 5.48 12.43
CA VAL A 239 -0.11 4.12 12.18
C VAL A 239 0.78 3.43 11.15
N ALA A 240 1.16 4.13 10.08
CA ALA A 240 2.07 3.67 9.06
C ALA A 240 3.44 3.32 9.65
N VAL A 241 3.99 4.17 10.54
CA VAL A 241 5.24 3.88 11.27
C VAL A 241 5.12 2.56 12.04
N LYS A 242 4.02 2.36 12.78
CA LYS A 242 3.81 1.12 13.55
C LYS A 242 3.78 -0.11 12.65
N VAL A 243 3.08 -0.04 11.52
CA VAL A 243 3.01 -1.16 10.57
C VAL A 243 4.36 -1.44 9.93
N LEU A 244 5.12 -0.41 9.54
CA LEU A 244 6.45 -0.61 8.96
C LEU A 244 7.44 -1.26 9.94
N LYS A 245 7.36 -0.90 11.23
CA LYS A 245 8.14 -1.57 12.28
C LYS A 245 7.82 -3.07 12.39
N LEU A 246 6.56 -3.46 12.22
CA LEU A 246 6.17 -4.88 12.24
C LEU A 246 6.67 -5.67 11.02
N VAL A 247 6.99 -4.99 9.91
CA VAL A 247 7.42 -5.67 8.68
C VAL A 247 8.95 -5.77 8.58
N ASN A 248 9.69 -4.85 9.19
CA ASN A 248 11.16 -4.77 9.07
C ASN A 248 11.93 -5.51 10.18
N SER A 249 11.28 -6.35 10.99
CA SER A 249 11.88 -7.05 12.13
C SER A 249 11.65 -8.57 12.05
#